data_AF-A0A0T1X5X3-F1
#
_entry.id   AF-A0A0T1X5X3-F1
#
_cell.length_a   1.000
_cell.length_b   1.000
_cell.length_c   1.000
_cell.angle_alpha   90.00
_cell.angle_beta   90.00
_cell.angle_gamma   90.00
#
_symmetry.space_group_name_H-M   'P 1'
#
loop_
_entity.id
_entity.type
_entity.pdbx_description
1 polymer ?
#
loop_
_entity_poly.entity_id
_entity_poly.type
_entity_poly.pdbx_seq_one_letter_code
_entity_poly.pdbx_strand_id
1 'polypeptide(L)'
;MKPVNLRGDYRGSLNLLVFIKISSFIKPEKILLLKPVNLRGDYQIIAELGRIFFVSKLDRNLGGMSIHNYFNRTLPLLAKSFSFYAEEFDKEGRRKMLLLPLRNFIAAELNTLDEIFSAGVPAKGLPLALSNFFGQLRKRQTPMTVSTSPKTYFVDDKDRYFAYGPEHHAKPDTKNPPHGNSCLFGANFRFGKRYEVDKHYNVSLASGKMSGEFPGCHVGGATVSKRDYINMFPNDFIA
;
A
#
# COMPACT_ATOMS: atom_id res chain seq x y z
N MET A 1 2.47 22.59 24.27
CA MET A 1 2.63 21.11 24.28
C MET A 1 3.38 20.72 25.55
N LYS A 2 2.79 19.90 26.43
CA LYS A 2 3.51 19.36 27.60
C LYS A 2 4.27 18.09 27.20
N PRO A 3 5.52 17.89 27.64
CA PRO A 3 6.26 16.66 27.36
C PRO A 3 5.61 15.47 28.09
N VAL A 4 5.32 14.41 27.35
CA VAL A 4 4.87 13.13 27.91
C VAL A 4 6.09 12.42 28.49
N ASN A 5 6.05 12.12 29.79
CA ASN A 5 7.13 11.47 30.53
C ASN A 5 7.14 9.96 30.22
N LEU A 6 8.13 9.49 29.45
CA LEU A 6 8.27 8.10 28.99
C LEU A 6 9.16 7.24 29.91
N ARG A 7 9.10 7.43 31.23
CA ARG A 7 9.78 6.55 32.20
C ARG A 7 8.83 5.42 32.63
N GLY A 8 8.72 4.41 31.78
CA GLY A 8 8.08 3.13 32.08
C GLY A 8 8.97 1.99 31.59
N ASP A 9 9.05 0.91 32.35
CA ASP A 9 9.89 -0.26 32.09
C ASP A 9 9.45 -0.99 30.79
N TYR A 10 10.16 -0.73 29.69
CA TYR A 10 9.83 -1.21 28.33
C TYR A 10 10.45 -2.56 28.01
N ARG A 11 10.17 -3.60 28.80
CA ARG A 11 10.49 -4.98 28.39
C ARG A 11 9.42 -5.50 27.42
N GLY A 12 9.55 -5.12 26.15
CA GLY A 12 8.83 -5.80 25.04
C GLY A 12 8.11 -4.93 24.02
N SER A 13 8.29 -3.61 23.99
CA SER A 13 7.51 -2.72 23.11
C SER A 13 8.20 -2.35 21.80
N LEU A 14 7.47 -2.35 20.69
CA LEU A 14 7.84 -1.65 19.46
C LEU A 14 7.14 -0.28 19.40
N ASN A 15 7.87 0.79 19.07
CA ASN A 15 7.26 2.09 18.77
C ASN A 15 7.04 2.20 17.25
N LEU A 16 5.79 2.43 16.83
CA LEU A 16 5.47 2.65 15.42
C LEU A 16 5.28 4.14 15.14
N LEU A 17 5.85 4.58 14.02
CA LEU A 17 5.61 5.89 13.47
C LEU A 17 4.74 5.75 12.21
N VAL A 18 3.54 6.34 12.24
CA VAL A 18 2.60 6.30 11.12
C VAL A 18 2.49 7.69 10.49
N PHE A 19 2.72 7.77 9.18
CA PHE A 19 2.51 8.98 8.39
C PHE A 19 1.25 8.83 7.52
N ILE A 20 0.40 9.87 7.54
CA ILE A 20 -0.81 9.96 6.72
C ILE A 20 -0.86 11.37 6.11
N LYS A 21 -0.99 11.47 4.78
CA LYS A 21 -1.24 12.75 4.09
C LYS A 21 -2.73 12.84 3.74
N ILE A 22 -3.45 13.76 4.39
CA ILE A 22 -4.90 13.93 4.24
C ILE A 22 -5.26 15.13 3.32
N SER A 23 -4.31 16.04 3.01
CA SER A 23 -4.55 17.22 2.16
C SER A 23 -3.32 17.61 1.29
N SER A 24 -3.54 18.54 0.35
CA SER A 24 -2.56 19.03 -0.64
C SER A 24 -1.50 19.99 -0.08
N PHE A 25 -1.68 20.51 1.13
CA PHE A 25 -0.69 21.35 1.80
C PHE A 25 0.27 20.49 2.62
N ILE A 26 1.56 20.59 2.34
CA ILE A 26 2.60 19.82 3.03
C ILE A 26 2.79 20.38 4.45
N LYS A 27 1.99 19.85 5.37
CA LYS A 27 2.36 19.71 6.78
C LYS A 27 2.06 18.26 7.15
N PRO A 28 2.99 17.50 7.76
CA PRO A 28 2.65 16.21 8.37
C PRO A 28 1.74 16.50 9.58
N GLU A 29 0.45 16.72 9.34
CA GLU A 29 -0.46 17.27 10.37
C GLU A 29 -0.81 16.26 11.46
N LYS A 30 -0.54 14.96 11.28
CA LYS A 30 -0.70 13.95 12.33
C LYS A 30 0.38 12.88 12.24
N ILE A 31 1.41 13.03 13.08
CA ILE A 31 2.26 11.92 13.50
C ILE A 31 1.47 11.16 14.57
N LEU A 32 0.91 10.00 14.20
CA LEU A 32 0.38 9.07 15.20
C LEU A 32 1.52 8.18 15.65
N LEU A 33 2.08 8.52 16.82
CA LEU A 33 2.84 7.58 17.63
C LEU A 33 1.84 6.60 18.22
N LEU A 34 1.71 5.44 17.58
CA LEU A 34 0.93 4.35 18.17
C LEU A 34 1.69 3.84 19.40
N LYS A 35 0.94 3.65 20.50
CA LYS A 35 1.43 3.14 21.79
C LYS A 35 2.33 1.90 21.60
N PRO A 36 3.21 1.61 22.58
CA PRO A 36 3.97 0.35 22.61
C PRO A 36 3.08 -0.85 22.28
N VAL A 37 3.37 -1.53 21.16
CA VAL A 37 2.67 -2.76 20.74
C VAL A 37 3.46 -3.97 21.25
N ASN A 38 2.74 -5.02 21.68
CA ASN A 38 3.26 -6.10 22.53
C ASN A 38 3.60 -7.37 21.71
N LEU A 39 4.89 -7.72 21.70
CA LEU A 39 5.62 -8.55 20.74
C LEU A 39 5.06 -9.90 20.23
N ARG A 40 4.06 -10.51 20.86
CA ARG A 40 3.65 -11.89 20.50
C ARG A 40 2.59 -11.98 19.39
N GLY A 41 2.02 -10.85 18.92
CA GLY A 41 1.07 -10.79 17.79
C GLY A 41 1.42 -9.79 16.68
N ASP A 42 2.60 -9.15 16.75
CA ASP A 42 2.83 -7.84 16.13
C ASP A 42 3.32 -7.86 14.68
N TYR A 43 3.81 -9.00 14.17
CA TYR A 43 4.19 -9.07 12.76
C TYR A 43 2.97 -8.87 11.84
N GLN A 44 1.81 -9.38 12.26
CA GLN A 44 0.58 -9.25 11.50
C GLN A 44 0.07 -7.81 11.47
N ILE A 45 0.15 -7.07 12.58
CA ILE A 45 -0.34 -5.69 12.62
C ILE A 45 0.53 -4.74 11.80
N ILE A 46 1.86 -4.93 11.77
CA ILE A 46 2.74 -4.11 10.93
C ILE A 46 2.51 -4.44 9.46
N ALA A 47 2.33 -5.72 9.11
CA ALA A 47 2.03 -6.10 7.74
C ALA A 47 0.68 -5.53 7.27
N GLU A 48 -0.35 -5.60 8.11
CA GLU A 48 -1.67 -5.05 7.81
C GLU A 48 -1.65 -3.53 7.71
N LEU A 49 -1.11 -2.84 8.72
CA LEU A 49 -1.01 -1.38 8.73
C LEU A 49 -0.05 -0.86 7.66
N GLY A 50 1.04 -1.56 7.40
CA GLY A 50 2.06 -1.20 6.42
C GLY A 50 1.50 -1.18 5.01
N ARG A 51 0.52 -2.04 4.68
CA ARG A 51 -0.18 -2.02 3.39
C ARG A 51 -1.13 -0.83 3.23
N ILE A 52 -1.61 -0.27 4.34
CA ILE A 52 -2.59 0.83 4.37
C ILE A 52 -1.91 2.19 4.56
N PHE A 53 -0.93 2.26 5.47
CA PHE A 53 -0.27 3.46 5.95
C PHE A 53 1.24 3.41 5.71
N PHE A 54 1.90 4.57 5.74
CA PHE A 54 3.35 4.61 5.75
C PHE A 54 3.82 4.38 7.18
N VAL A 55 4.31 3.17 7.45
CA VAL A 55 4.71 2.73 8.79
C VAL A 55 6.22 2.56 8.82
N SER A 56 6.90 3.15 9.82
CA SER A 56 8.30 2.88 10.11
C SER A 56 8.46 2.27 11.48
N LYS A 57 9.38 1.30 11.59
CA LYS A 57 9.83 0.75 12.88
C LYS A 57 10.90 1.66 13.46
N LEU A 58 10.80 1.97 14.75
CA LEU A 58 11.85 2.66 15.49
C LEU A 58 12.72 1.65 16.25
N ASP A 59 14.00 1.96 16.37
CA ASP A 59 14.97 1.18 17.14
C ASP A 59 14.61 1.26 18.62
N ARG A 60 14.48 0.09 19.26
CA ARG A 60 14.16 -0.04 20.68
C ARG A 60 15.21 0.59 21.58
N ASN A 61 16.48 0.43 21.21
CA ASN A 61 17.61 0.95 21.98
C ASN A 61 17.99 2.36 21.53
N LEU A 62 17.17 2.97 20.65
CA LEU A 62 17.39 4.32 20.12
C LEU A 62 18.80 4.46 19.51
N GLY A 63 19.37 3.38 18.96
CA GLY A 63 20.75 3.34 18.45
C GLY A 63 21.82 3.71 19.50
N GLY A 64 21.56 3.49 20.79
CA GLY A 64 22.44 3.89 21.89
C GLY A 64 22.47 5.41 22.15
N MET A 65 21.57 6.18 21.55
CA MET A 65 21.50 7.64 21.67
C MET A 65 20.45 8.08 22.70
N SER A 66 20.52 9.34 23.14
CA SER A 66 19.40 9.97 23.83
C SER A 66 18.17 10.05 22.92
N ILE A 67 16.96 10.05 23.51
CA ILE A 67 15.70 10.16 22.77
C ILE A 67 15.69 11.36 21.82
N HIS A 68 16.15 12.52 22.28
CA HIS A 68 16.23 13.74 21.48
C HIS A 68 17.14 13.57 20.25
N ASN A 69 18.35 13.02 20.45
CA ASN A 69 19.31 12.82 19.36
C ASN A 69 18.82 11.76 18.37
N TYR A 70 18.22 10.68 18.86
CA TYR A 70 17.64 9.64 18.02
C TYR A 70 16.55 10.18 17.10
N PHE A 71 15.58 10.92 17.65
CA PHE A 71 14.47 11.47 16.87
C PHE A 71 14.93 12.62 15.95
N ASN A 72 15.85 13.49 16.37
CA ASN A 72 16.42 14.52 15.50
C ASN A 72 17.18 13.93 14.31
N ARG A 73 17.77 12.74 14.47
CA ARG A 73 18.42 12.02 13.37
C ARG A 73 17.41 11.28 12.48
N THR A 74 16.42 10.64 13.07
CA THR A 74 15.55 9.68 12.37
C THR A 74 14.34 10.33 11.70
N LEU A 75 13.69 11.28 12.38
CA LEU A 75 12.47 11.91 11.85
C LEU A 75 12.69 12.66 10.53
N PRO A 76 13.76 13.46 10.34
CA PRO A 76 13.96 14.15 9.07
C PRO A 76 14.13 13.18 7.89
N LEU A 77 14.79 12.04 8.12
CA LEU A 77 14.99 11.00 7.10
C LEU A 77 13.68 10.33 6.70
N LEU A 78 12.84 10.00 7.69
CA LEU A 78 11.52 9.41 7.45
C LEU A 78 10.56 10.40 6.80
N ALA A 79 10.54 11.65 7.26
CA ALA A 79 9.75 12.70 6.66
C ALA A 79 10.15 12.93 5.20
N LYS A 80 11.44 12.99 4.89
CA LYS A 80 11.94 13.11 3.52
C LYS A 80 11.53 11.91 2.65
N SER A 81 11.63 10.69 3.19
CA SER A 81 11.22 9.48 2.49
C SER A 81 9.72 9.45 2.20
N PHE A 82 8.90 9.86 3.17
CA PHE A 82 7.45 9.97 2.99
C PHE A 82 7.09 11.06 1.99
N SER A 83 7.70 12.24 2.05
CA SER A 83 7.47 13.32 1.09
C SER A 83 7.79 12.87 -0.33
N PHE A 84 8.93 12.20 -0.53
CA PHE A 84 9.28 11.61 -1.83
C PHE A 84 8.20 10.63 -2.29
N TYR A 85 7.84 9.63 -1.47
CA TYR A 85 6.78 8.68 -1.82
C TYR A 85 5.45 9.38 -2.16
N ALA A 86 5.05 10.38 -1.37
CA ALA A 86 3.81 11.11 -1.57
C ALA A 86 3.79 11.86 -2.91
N GLU A 87 4.90 12.49 -3.30
CA GLU A 87 5.06 13.14 -4.60
C GLU A 87 5.01 12.14 -5.76
N GLU A 88 5.61 10.96 -5.58
CA GLU A 88 5.55 9.89 -6.57
C GLU A 88 4.14 9.35 -6.75
N PHE A 89 3.40 9.18 -5.65
CA PHE A 89 2.00 8.74 -5.66
C PHE A 89 1.06 9.79 -6.29
N ASP A 90 1.37 11.07 -6.18
CA ASP A 90 0.55 12.14 -6.76
C ASP A 90 0.65 12.16 -8.30
N LYS A 91 1.70 11.55 -8.89
CA LYS A 91 1.86 11.38 -10.34
C LYS A 91 1.02 10.21 -10.85
N GLU A 92 0.04 10.47 -11.72
CA GLU A 92 -0.95 9.47 -12.15
C GLU A 92 -0.33 8.15 -12.67
N GLY A 93 0.65 8.23 -13.57
CA GLY A 93 1.29 7.03 -14.14
C GLY A 93 1.96 6.14 -13.07
N ARG A 94 2.54 6.75 -12.03
CA ARG A 94 3.16 6.05 -10.90
C ARG A 94 2.11 5.57 -9.90
N ARG A 95 1.08 6.39 -9.64
CA ARG A 95 -0.06 6.04 -8.79
C ARG A 95 -0.71 4.73 -9.22
N LYS A 96 -0.96 4.56 -10.53
CA LYS A 96 -1.52 3.33 -11.07
C LYS A 96 -0.67 2.12 -10.66
N MET A 97 0.64 2.15 -10.90
CA MET A 97 1.56 1.07 -10.50
C MET A 97 1.50 0.77 -8.99
N LEU A 98 1.46 1.81 -8.15
CA LEU A 98 1.38 1.66 -6.68
C LEU A 98 0.03 1.13 -6.18
N LEU A 99 -1.03 1.26 -6.99
CA LEU A 99 -2.38 0.80 -6.69
C LEU A 99 -2.71 -0.58 -7.26
N LEU A 100 -1.73 -1.27 -7.86
CA LEU A 100 -1.95 -2.65 -8.29
C LEU A 100 -2.36 -3.53 -7.09
N PRO A 101 -3.34 -4.44 -7.27
CA PRO A 101 -3.81 -5.31 -6.20
C PRO A 101 -2.67 -6.23 -5.71
N LEU A 102 -2.29 -6.10 -4.43
CA LEU A 102 -1.06 -6.70 -3.91
C LEU A 102 -1.11 -8.24 -3.85
N ARG A 103 -2.30 -8.82 -3.71
CA ARG A 103 -2.46 -10.29 -3.64
C ARG A 103 -2.73 -10.91 -5.01
N ASN A 104 -3.23 -10.10 -5.94
CA ASN A 104 -3.72 -10.61 -7.21
C ASN A 104 -2.84 -10.26 -8.41
N PHE A 105 -2.05 -9.19 -8.39
CA PHE A 105 -1.11 -8.90 -9.47
C PHE A 105 0.18 -9.66 -9.24
N ILE A 106 0.43 -10.71 -10.03
CA ILE A 106 1.58 -11.60 -9.82
C ILE A 106 2.82 -11.01 -10.50
N ALA A 107 3.70 -10.42 -9.71
CA ALA A 107 4.97 -9.89 -10.17
C ALA A 107 5.97 -9.80 -9.00
N ALA A 108 7.19 -10.27 -9.23
CA ALA A 108 8.25 -10.27 -8.21
C ALA A 108 8.53 -8.88 -7.62
N GLU A 109 8.46 -7.85 -8.47
CA GLU A 109 8.75 -6.48 -8.04
C GLU A 109 7.61 -5.84 -7.24
N LEU A 110 6.36 -6.27 -7.44
CA LEU A 110 5.25 -5.87 -6.57
C LEU A 110 5.36 -6.54 -5.21
N ASN A 111 5.79 -7.80 -5.16
CA ASN A 111 6.08 -8.50 -3.90
C ASN A 111 7.21 -7.80 -3.14
N THR A 112 8.28 -7.40 -3.82
CA THR A 112 9.38 -6.63 -3.19
C THR A 112 8.88 -5.30 -2.63
N LEU A 113 7.97 -4.62 -3.33
CA LEU A 113 7.36 -3.39 -2.83
C LEU A 113 6.48 -3.67 -1.58
N ASP A 114 5.62 -4.67 -1.64
CA ASP A 114 4.78 -5.08 -0.50
C ASP A 114 5.64 -5.40 0.72
N GLU A 115 6.71 -6.18 0.56
CA GLU A 115 7.65 -6.54 1.62
C GLU A 115 8.26 -5.32 2.32
N ILE A 116 8.66 -4.28 1.57
CA ILE A 116 9.21 -3.03 2.16
C ILE A 116 8.17 -2.37 3.08
N PHE A 117 6.93 -2.29 2.63
CA PHE A 117 5.87 -1.61 3.38
C PHE A 117 5.34 -2.48 4.53
N SER A 118 5.15 -3.78 4.30
CA SER A 118 4.66 -4.73 5.30
C SER A 118 5.70 -5.03 6.38
N ALA A 119 6.99 -4.93 6.07
CA ALA A 119 8.06 -5.00 7.07
C ALA A 119 8.28 -3.67 7.81
N GLY A 120 7.68 -2.58 7.34
CA GLY A 120 7.93 -1.24 7.83
C GLY A 120 9.07 -0.55 7.06
N VAL A 121 8.78 0.66 6.59
CA VAL A 121 9.65 1.43 5.72
C VAL A 121 10.95 1.80 6.44
N PRO A 122 12.12 1.54 5.83
CA PRO A 122 13.41 1.93 6.40
C PRO A 122 13.63 3.45 6.31
N ALA A 123 14.46 3.99 7.20
CA ALA A 123 14.82 5.41 7.20
C ALA A 123 15.59 5.86 5.94
N LYS A 124 16.17 4.93 5.18
CA LYS A 124 16.95 5.20 3.96
C LYS A 124 16.64 4.15 2.89
N GLY A 125 16.88 4.50 1.63
CA GLY A 125 16.82 3.57 0.49
C GLY A 125 15.48 3.49 -0.23
N LEU A 126 14.37 3.95 0.38
CA LEU A 126 13.06 3.93 -0.27
C LEU A 126 13.04 4.61 -1.66
N PRO A 127 13.66 5.79 -1.88
CA PRO A 127 13.64 6.41 -3.21
C PRO A 127 14.26 5.57 -4.33
N LEU A 128 15.35 4.86 -4.02
CA LEU A 128 16.00 3.95 -4.98
C LEU A 128 15.11 2.73 -5.24
N ALA A 129 14.54 2.14 -4.18
CA ALA A 129 13.61 1.01 -4.31
C ALA A 129 12.39 1.36 -5.17
N LEU A 130 11.77 2.53 -4.95
CA LEU A 130 10.65 3.01 -5.76
C LEU A 130 11.05 3.26 -7.22
N SER A 131 12.22 3.85 -7.46
CA SER A 131 12.72 4.09 -8.82
C SER A 131 12.91 2.78 -9.58
N ASN A 132 13.49 1.77 -8.92
CA ASN A 132 13.64 0.43 -9.48
C ASN A 132 12.29 -0.23 -9.74
N PHE A 133 11.37 -0.18 -8.78
CA PHE A 133 10.00 -0.68 -8.93
C PHE A 133 9.32 -0.08 -10.16
N PHE A 134 9.33 1.26 -10.30
CA PHE A 134 8.72 1.92 -11.47
C PHE A 134 9.41 1.52 -12.78
N GLY A 135 10.74 1.40 -12.78
CA GLY A 135 11.50 0.98 -13.96
C GLY A 135 11.14 -0.44 -14.41
N GLN A 136 10.88 -1.35 -13.47
CA GLN A 136 10.49 -2.73 -13.74
C GLN A 136 9.02 -2.82 -14.17
N LEU A 137 8.09 -2.18 -13.44
CA LEU A 137 6.66 -2.19 -13.78
C LEU A 137 6.35 -1.57 -15.15
N ARG A 138 7.11 -0.55 -15.57
CA ARG A 138 6.96 0.03 -16.91
C ARG A 138 7.19 -0.98 -18.02
N LYS A 139 8.09 -1.94 -17.83
CA LYS A 139 8.38 -2.99 -18.83
C LYS A 139 7.20 -3.96 -18.99
N ARG A 140 6.29 -4.01 -18.01
CA ARG A 140 5.05 -4.78 -18.06
C ARG A 140 3.89 -4.03 -18.71
N GLN A 141 4.10 -2.79 -19.16
CA GLN A 141 3.07 -2.03 -19.84
C GLN A 141 3.03 -2.39 -21.33
N THR A 142 1.98 -3.08 -21.73
CA THR A 142 1.80 -3.53 -23.13
C THR A 142 0.40 -3.20 -23.64
N PRO A 143 0.24 -2.95 -24.95
CA PRO A 143 -1.08 -2.95 -25.57
C PRO A 143 -1.60 -4.40 -25.64
N MET A 144 -2.91 -4.59 -25.47
CA MET A 144 -3.53 -5.92 -25.51
C MET A 144 -3.61 -6.51 -26.93
N THR A 145 -3.64 -5.66 -27.95
CA THR A 145 -3.58 -6.04 -29.37
C THR A 145 -2.70 -5.06 -30.14
N VAL A 146 -2.23 -5.45 -31.33
CA VAL A 146 -1.52 -4.56 -32.28
C VAL A 146 -2.43 -3.45 -32.85
N SER A 147 -3.68 -3.34 -32.35
CA SER A 147 -4.65 -2.37 -32.84
C SER A 147 -4.31 -0.94 -32.38
N THR A 148 -4.80 0.03 -33.13
CA THR A 148 -4.56 1.48 -33.00
C THR A 148 -5.03 2.12 -31.69
N SER A 149 -5.56 1.33 -30.74
CA SER A 149 -6.00 1.85 -29.44
C SER A 149 -4.81 2.15 -28.53
N PRO A 150 -4.69 3.36 -27.96
CA PRO A 150 -3.58 3.74 -27.07
C PRO A 150 -3.67 3.10 -25.68
N LYS A 151 -4.61 2.18 -25.44
CA LYS A 151 -4.86 1.61 -24.11
C LYS A 151 -3.74 0.65 -23.73
N THR A 152 -2.95 1.04 -22.75
CA THR A 152 -1.90 0.23 -22.15
C THR A 152 -2.41 -0.49 -20.91
N TYR A 153 -1.95 -1.72 -20.73
CA TYR A 153 -2.31 -2.61 -19.63
C TYR A 153 -1.04 -2.94 -18.85
N PHE A 154 -1.16 -3.16 -17.54
CA PHE A 154 -0.11 -3.86 -16.82
C PHE A 154 -0.36 -5.36 -16.96
N VAL A 155 0.66 -6.11 -17.37
CA VAL A 155 0.58 -7.57 -17.54
C VAL A 155 1.36 -8.28 -16.44
N ASP A 156 0.70 -9.22 -15.78
CA ASP A 156 1.29 -10.01 -14.70
C ASP A 156 1.87 -11.34 -15.21
N ASP A 157 2.53 -12.10 -14.34
CA ASP A 157 3.18 -13.38 -14.71
C ASP A 157 2.17 -14.51 -15.00
N LYS A 158 0.86 -14.24 -14.90
CA LYS A 158 -0.22 -15.16 -15.30
C LYS A 158 -0.93 -14.70 -16.58
N ASP A 159 -0.29 -13.81 -17.35
CA ASP A 159 -0.83 -13.24 -18.60
C ASP A 159 -2.19 -12.55 -18.44
N ARG A 160 -2.45 -11.98 -17.26
CA ARG A 160 -3.64 -11.16 -17.01
C ARG A 160 -3.36 -9.69 -17.28
N TYR A 161 -4.32 -9.05 -17.91
CA TYR A 161 -4.24 -7.66 -18.35
C TYR A 161 -5.01 -6.78 -17.38
N PHE A 162 -4.30 -5.85 -16.73
CA PHE A 162 -4.86 -4.92 -15.76
C PHE A 162 -4.97 -3.53 -16.38
N ALA A 163 -6.20 -3.10 -16.69
CA ALA A 163 -6.48 -1.74 -17.12
C ALA A 163 -7.05 -0.92 -15.97
N TYR A 164 -6.38 0.16 -15.58
CA TYR A 164 -6.92 1.06 -14.56
C TYR A 164 -8.15 1.79 -15.14
N GLY A 165 -9.33 1.44 -14.65
CA GLY A 165 -10.61 1.87 -15.21
C GLY A 165 -10.85 3.37 -14.98
N PRO A 166 -11.44 4.08 -15.96
CA PRO A 166 -12.00 5.41 -15.72
C PRO A 166 -13.31 5.34 -14.92
N GLU A 167 -13.91 4.15 -14.82
CA GLU A 167 -15.26 3.90 -14.31
C GLU A 167 -15.35 4.02 -12.78
N HIS A 168 -16.49 4.51 -12.30
CA HIS A 168 -16.84 4.75 -10.89
C HIS A 168 -18.14 4.02 -10.50
N HIS A 169 -18.36 2.84 -11.06
CA HIS A 169 -19.63 2.10 -10.92
C HIS A 169 -19.68 1.08 -9.78
N ALA A 170 -18.56 0.85 -9.10
CA ALA A 170 -18.46 -0.13 -8.03
C ALA A 170 -17.69 0.47 -6.86
N LYS A 171 -17.97 -0.01 -5.65
CA LYS A 171 -17.26 0.35 -4.43
C LYS A 171 -16.96 -0.92 -3.64
N PRO A 172 -15.81 -0.99 -2.95
CA PRO A 172 -15.58 -2.05 -1.98
C PRO A 172 -16.68 -2.05 -0.92
N ASP A 173 -17.13 -3.23 -0.53
CA ASP A 173 -17.98 -3.32 0.66
C ASP A 173 -17.15 -2.99 1.90
N THR A 174 -17.52 -1.89 2.54
CA THR A 174 -16.89 -1.40 3.78
C THR A 174 -17.92 -1.13 4.86
N LYS A 175 -19.15 -1.64 4.73
CA LYS A 175 -20.18 -1.42 5.74
C LYS A 175 -19.80 -2.13 7.05
N ASN A 176 -19.76 -1.38 8.13
CA ASN A 176 -19.49 -1.89 9.47
C ASN A 176 -20.81 -1.97 10.25
N PRO A 177 -21.24 -3.15 10.74
CA PRO A 177 -20.68 -4.50 10.55
C PRO A 177 -20.99 -5.12 9.16
N PRO A 178 -20.27 -6.18 8.73
CA PRO A 178 -19.25 -6.95 9.46
C PRO A 178 -17.81 -6.41 9.34
N HIS A 179 -17.58 -5.35 8.56
CA HIS A 179 -16.23 -4.84 8.30
C HIS A 179 -15.66 -3.98 9.44
N GLY A 180 -14.36 -4.10 9.72
CA GLY A 180 -13.66 -3.25 10.69
C GLY A 180 -13.06 -1.98 10.08
N ASN A 181 -12.49 -1.11 10.93
CA ASN A 181 -11.83 0.12 10.47
C ASN A 181 -10.68 -0.13 9.49
N SER A 182 -9.96 -1.25 9.61
CA SER A 182 -8.87 -1.57 8.66
C SER A 182 -9.39 -1.83 7.25
N CYS A 183 -10.61 -2.36 7.10
CA CYS A 183 -11.26 -2.52 5.78
C CYS A 183 -11.58 -1.16 5.16
N LEU A 184 -12.15 -0.26 5.97
CA LEU A 184 -12.46 1.11 5.55
C LEU A 184 -11.18 1.86 5.14
N PHE A 185 -10.11 1.76 5.94
CA PHE A 185 -8.85 2.40 5.60
C PHE A 185 -8.19 1.75 4.40
N GLY A 186 -8.17 0.42 4.30
CA GLY A 186 -7.62 -0.30 3.17
C GLY A 186 -8.31 0.04 1.84
N ALA A 187 -9.62 0.32 1.87
CA ALA A 187 -10.37 0.79 0.70
C ALA A 187 -10.09 2.25 0.29
N ASN A 188 -9.49 3.04 1.18
CA ASN A 188 -9.28 4.49 0.96
C ASN A 188 -7.79 4.87 0.87
N PHE A 189 -6.89 4.07 1.42
CA PHE A 189 -5.48 4.41 1.57
C PHE A 189 -4.57 3.28 1.09
N ARG A 190 -3.49 3.69 0.42
CA ARG A 190 -2.37 2.83 0.05
C ARG A 190 -1.09 3.48 0.56
N PHE A 191 -0.41 2.77 1.45
CA PHE A 191 0.85 3.20 2.08
C PHE A 191 0.83 4.67 2.59
N GLY A 192 -0.29 5.10 3.18
CA GLY A 192 -0.43 6.44 3.81
C GLY A 192 -0.92 7.54 2.88
N LYS A 193 -1.23 7.20 1.63
CA LYS A 193 -1.81 8.09 0.62
C LYS A 193 -3.22 7.67 0.26
N ARG A 194 -4.13 8.65 0.27
CA ARG A 194 -5.52 8.43 -0.12
C ARG A 194 -5.63 8.20 -1.63
N TYR A 195 -6.50 7.28 -2.03
CA TYR A 195 -6.92 7.10 -3.42
C TYR A 195 -8.46 7.09 -3.53
N GLU A 196 -8.94 7.17 -4.76
CA GLU A 196 -10.38 7.17 -5.06
C GLU A 196 -10.97 5.78 -4.83
N VAL A 197 -11.89 5.67 -3.87
CA VAL A 197 -12.44 4.39 -3.36
C VAL A 197 -13.18 3.58 -4.42
N ASP A 198 -13.69 4.23 -5.46
CA ASP A 198 -14.47 3.63 -6.56
C ASP A 198 -13.62 3.30 -7.80
N LYS A 199 -12.33 3.67 -7.81
CA LYS A 199 -11.40 3.27 -8.85
C LYS A 199 -10.92 1.84 -8.66
N HIS A 200 -10.87 1.10 -9.77
CA HIS A 200 -10.49 -0.29 -9.83
C HIS A 200 -9.75 -0.60 -11.14
N TYR A 201 -9.16 -1.79 -11.18
CA TYR A 201 -8.64 -2.39 -12.39
C TYR A 201 -9.70 -3.29 -13.03
N ASN A 202 -9.87 -3.16 -14.34
CA ASN A 202 -10.57 -4.16 -15.13
C ASN A 202 -9.52 -5.20 -15.51
N VAL A 203 -9.70 -6.42 -15.02
CA VAL A 203 -8.76 -7.53 -15.21
C VAL A 203 -9.33 -8.52 -16.19
N SER A 204 -8.61 -8.79 -17.27
CA SER A 204 -9.02 -9.70 -18.35
C SER A 204 -7.88 -10.60 -18.81
N LEU A 205 -8.19 -11.57 -19.67
CA LEU A 205 -7.21 -12.37 -20.43
C LEU A 205 -7.11 -11.83 -21.86
N ALA A 206 -6.00 -12.11 -22.54
CA ALA A 206 -5.86 -11.83 -23.97
C ALA A 206 -6.96 -12.51 -24.81
N SER A 207 -7.32 -13.74 -24.41
CA SER A 207 -8.37 -14.54 -25.02
C SER A 207 -9.07 -15.40 -23.97
N GLY A 208 -10.38 -15.61 -24.13
CA GLY A 208 -11.19 -16.41 -23.22
C GLY A 208 -11.86 -15.59 -22.12
N LYS A 209 -12.34 -16.27 -21.08
CA LYS A 209 -13.09 -15.67 -19.97
C LYS A 209 -12.32 -15.84 -18.66
N MET A 210 -12.37 -14.82 -17.82
CA MET A 210 -11.91 -14.86 -16.44
C MET A 210 -12.84 -15.76 -15.62
N SER A 211 -12.26 -16.67 -14.86
CA SER A 211 -12.97 -17.49 -13.87
C SER A 211 -11.98 -18.10 -12.88
N GLY A 212 -12.46 -18.51 -11.71
CA GLY A 212 -11.67 -19.21 -10.71
C GLY A 212 -11.74 -18.56 -9.33
N GLU A 213 -10.81 -18.95 -8.48
CA GLU A 213 -10.69 -18.41 -7.12
C GLU A 213 -9.61 -17.35 -7.08
N PHE A 214 -9.95 -16.22 -6.46
CA PHE A 214 -9.06 -15.09 -6.31
C PHE A 214 -8.94 -14.74 -4.84
N PRO A 215 -7.71 -14.47 -4.34
CA PRO A 215 -7.54 -13.87 -3.03
C PRO A 215 -8.35 -12.57 -2.93
N GLY A 216 -9.17 -12.48 -1.89
CA GLY A 216 -10.00 -11.30 -1.62
C GLY A 216 -9.36 -10.42 -0.54
N CYS A 217 -10.08 -9.38 -0.14
CA CYS A 217 -9.72 -8.57 1.03
C CYS A 217 -9.83 -9.36 2.36
N HIS A 218 -10.63 -10.44 2.41
CA HIS A 218 -10.86 -11.32 3.57
C HIS A 218 -10.40 -12.77 3.32
N VAL A 219 -10.32 -13.55 4.40
CA VAL A 219 -10.16 -15.00 4.34
C VAL A 219 -11.37 -15.60 3.62
N GLY A 220 -11.12 -16.49 2.64
CA GLY A 220 -12.16 -17.11 1.82
C GLY A 220 -12.21 -16.63 0.37
N GLY A 221 -11.59 -15.49 0.05
CA GLY A 221 -11.44 -15.03 -1.33
C GLY A 221 -12.76 -14.71 -2.04
N ALA A 222 -12.70 -14.67 -3.37
CA ALA A 222 -13.88 -14.56 -4.23
C ALA A 222 -13.82 -15.61 -5.34
N THR A 223 -14.92 -16.34 -5.51
CA THR A 223 -15.11 -17.26 -6.63
C THR A 223 -15.81 -16.52 -7.75
N VAL A 224 -15.14 -16.42 -8.91
CA VAL A 224 -15.68 -15.74 -10.08
C VAL A 224 -16.10 -16.77 -11.12
N SER A 225 -17.37 -16.73 -11.53
CA SER A 225 -17.87 -17.44 -12.70
C SER A 225 -17.35 -16.81 -14.00
N LYS A 226 -17.53 -17.47 -15.14
CA LYS A 226 -16.99 -17.02 -16.44
C LYS A 226 -17.48 -15.60 -16.81
N ARG A 227 -16.57 -14.62 -16.77
CA ARG A 227 -16.80 -13.21 -17.17
C ARG A 227 -15.71 -12.73 -18.15
N ASP A 228 -16.01 -11.71 -18.94
CA ASP A 228 -15.01 -11.15 -19.88
C ASP A 228 -13.93 -10.34 -19.14
N TYR A 229 -14.31 -9.71 -18.03
CA TYR A 229 -13.41 -9.04 -17.10
C TYR A 229 -13.96 -9.13 -15.67
N ILE A 230 -13.10 -8.86 -14.70
CA ILE A 230 -13.46 -8.68 -13.29
C ILE A 230 -13.00 -7.32 -12.80
N ASN A 231 -13.76 -6.71 -11.91
CA ASN A 231 -13.41 -5.43 -11.31
C ASN A 231 -12.62 -5.69 -10.04
N MET A 232 -11.33 -5.35 -10.04
CA MET A 232 -10.41 -5.63 -8.95
C MET A 232 -9.88 -4.33 -8.35
N PHE A 233 -10.23 -4.09 -7.10
CA PHE A 233 -9.84 -2.87 -6.39
C PHE A 233 -8.40 -2.97 -5.86
N PRO A 234 -7.74 -1.83 -5.58
CA PRO A 234 -6.40 -1.83 -5.03
C PRO A 234 -6.28 -2.67 -3.75
N ASN A 235 -7.32 -2.72 -2.91
CA ASN A 235 -7.37 -3.51 -1.68
C ASN A 235 -7.72 -5.00 -1.88
N ASP A 236 -7.63 -5.51 -3.12
CA ASP A 236 -7.96 -6.88 -3.50
C ASP A 236 -9.45 -7.27 -3.36
N PHE A 237 -10.35 -6.29 -3.16
CA PHE A 237 -11.79 -6.55 -3.29
C PHE A 237 -12.16 -6.79 -4.76
N ILE A 238 -13.06 -7.74 -5.00
CA ILE A 238 -13.52 -8.12 -6.35
C ILE A 238 -15.03 -7.92 -6.43
N ALA A 239 -15.49 -7.22 -7.47
CA ALA A 239 -16.90 -6.97 -7.78
C ALA A 239 -17.34 -7.73 -9.06
#